data_AF-A0A402D2B1-F1
#
_entry.id   AF-A0A402D2B1-F1
#
_cell.length_a   1.000
_cell.length_b   1.000
_cell.length_c   1.000
_cell.angle_alpha   90.00
_cell.angle_beta   90.00
_cell.angle_gamma   90.00
#
_symmetry.space_group_name_H-M   'P 1'
#
loop_
_entity.id
_entity.type
_entity.pdbx_description
1 polymer ?
#
loop_
_entity_poly.entity_id
_entity_poly.type
_entity_poly.pdbx_seq_one_letter_code
_entity_poly.pdbx_strand_id
1 'polypeptide(L)'
;MMVCIHAAVGAAIGGSVRRPLPALLSGVASHLICDLFPHRDYDIKIEAPLAALMFGYLAKRYGVQSPQFLGAVGAVLPDAENALAVLGVIPRDAMIFPTHCEGKSWFAGHGAKLESPASQIALAAIALALANRET
;
A
#
# COMPACT_ATOMS: atom_id res chain seq x y z
N MET A 1 5.86 -2.09 -4.75
CA MET A 1 4.87 -3.20 -4.83
C MET A 1 3.56 -2.63 -5.39
N MET A 2 2.71 -3.44 -6.04
CA MET A 2 1.44 -2.93 -6.58
C MET A 2 0.57 -2.23 -5.49
N VAL A 3 0.07 -1.03 -5.78
CA VAL A 3 -0.76 -0.20 -4.88
C VAL A 3 -1.94 -0.96 -4.28
N CYS A 4 -2.63 -1.80 -5.06
CA CYS A 4 -3.78 -2.56 -4.59
C CYS A 4 -3.40 -3.58 -3.50
N ILE A 5 -2.17 -4.08 -3.49
CA ILE A 5 -1.67 -5.02 -2.48
C ILE A 5 -1.35 -4.27 -1.18
N HIS A 6 -0.75 -3.08 -1.26
CA HIS A 6 -0.58 -2.19 -0.10
C HIS A 6 -1.94 -1.90 0.55
N ALA A 7 -2.93 -1.52 -0.25
CA ALA A 7 -4.28 -1.28 0.23
C ALA A 7 -4.90 -2.52 0.90
N ALA A 8 -4.76 -3.72 0.32
CA ALA A 8 -5.27 -4.95 0.89
C ALA A 8 -4.61 -5.30 2.24
N VAL A 9 -3.27 -5.22 2.32
CA VAL A 9 -2.50 -5.47 3.56
C VAL A 9 -2.86 -4.44 4.63
N GLY A 10 -2.91 -3.16 4.25
CA GLY A 10 -3.33 -2.07 5.14
C GLY A 10 -4.74 -2.27 5.67
N ALA A 11 -5.68 -2.74 4.84
CA ALA A 11 -7.04 -3.05 5.27
C ALA A 11 -7.10 -4.21 6.28
N ALA A 12 -6.31 -5.27 6.05
CA ALA A 12 -6.23 -6.41 6.97
C ALA A 12 -5.70 -6.00 8.35
N ILE A 13 -4.63 -5.21 8.38
CA ILE A 13 -4.02 -4.71 9.62
C ILE A 13 -4.99 -3.73 10.29
N GLY A 14 -5.55 -2.78 9.54
CA GLY A 14 -6.51 -1.80 10.05
C GLY A 14 -7.74 -2.46 10.70
N GLY A 15 -8.30 -3.49 10.06
CA GLY A 15 -9.39 -4.29 10.63
C GLY A 15 -9.01 -5.03 11.91
N SER A 16 -7.74 -5.42 12.06
CA SER A 16 -7.22 -6.07 13.28
C SER A 16 -7.03 -5.07 14.44
N VAL A 17 -6.65 -3.83 14.12
CA VAL A 17 -6.40 -2.77 15.11
C VAL A 17 -7.68 -2.11 15.62
N ARG A 18 -8.74 -2.08 14.79
CA ARG A 18 -10.11 -1.63 15.14
C ARG A 18 -10.24 -0.18 15.61
N ARG A 19 -9.20 0.66 15.49
CA ARG A 19 -9.22 2.09 15.83
C ARG A 19 -8.75 2.93 14.64
N PRO A 20 -9.44 4.03 14.27
CA PRO A 20 -9.15 4.82 13.07
C PRO A 20 -7.69 5.29 12.92
N LEU A 21 -7.16 6.02 13.90
CA LEU A 21 -5.82 6.58 13.83
C LEU A 21 -4.73 5.50 13.89
N PRO A 22 -4.75 4.56 14.85
CA PRO A 22 -3.82 3.43 14.83
C PRO A 22 -3.87 2.60 13.55
N ALA A 23 -5.05 2.42 12.94
CA ALA A 23 -5.17 1.73 11.66
C ALA A 23 -4.42 2.47 10.55
N LEU A 24 -4.63 3.79 10.41
CA LEU A 24 -3.90 4.62 9.44
C LEU A 24 -2.39 4.53 9.64
N LEU A 25 -1.89 4.70 10.87
CA LEU A 25 -0.46 4.64 11.17
C LEU A 25 0.13 3.25 10.90
N SER A 26 -0.60 2.19 11.27
CA SER A 26 -0.20 0.83 10.97
C SER A 26 -0.18 0.53 9.47
N GLY A 27 -1.06 1.18 8.70
CA GLY A 27 -1.02 1.18 7.23
C GLY A 27 0.29 1.75 6.71
N VAL A 28 0.69 2.94 7.16
CA VAL A 28 1.97 3.57 6.78
C VAL A 28 3.16 2.66 7.10
N ALA A 29 3.17 2.06 8.30
CA ALA A 29 4.22 1.11 8.68
C ALA A 29 4.21 -0.15 7.81
N SER A 30 3.03 -0.65 7.43
CA SER A 30 2.92 -1.81 6.56
C SER A 30 3.45 -1.56 5.14
N HIS A 31 3.34 -0.33 4.64
CA HIS A 31 3.90 0.06 3.35
C HIS A 31 5.41 -0.19 3.33
N LEU A 32 6.13 0.36 4.32
CA LEU A 32 7.57 0.16 4.48
C LEU A 32 7.93 -1.33 4.46
N ILE A 33 7.24 -2.14 5.27
CA ILE A 33 7.52 -3.58 5.35
C ILE A 33 7.30 -4.25 4.00
N CYS A 34 6.19 -3.96 3.34
CA CYS A 34 5.83 -4.55 2.06
C CYS A 34 6.82 -4.19 0.95
N ASP A 35 7.30 -2.95 0.92
CA ASP A 35 8.28 -2.48 -0.05
C ASP A 35 9.64 -3.15 0.10
N LEU A 36 9.96 -3.72 1.26
CA LEU A 36 11.20 -4.47 1.48
C LEU A 36 11.11 -5.92 1.00
N PHE A 37 9.89 -6.47 0.83
CA PHE A 37 9.73 -7.81 0.28
C PHE A 37 9.91 -7.82 -1.24
N PRO A 38 10.48 -8.87 -1.84
CA PRO A 38 10.55 -8.98 -3.29
C PRO A 38 9.17 -8.88 -3.95
N HIS A 39 9.05 -8.01 -4.94
CA HIS A 39 7.77 -7.72 -5.60
C HIS A 39 7.97 -7.27 -7.05
N ARG A 40 6.86 -7.19 -7.79
CA ARG A 40 6.80 -6.71 -9.18
C ARG A 40 5.92 -5.47 -9.22
N ASP A 41 6.45 -4.38 -9.75
CA ASP A 41 5.70 -3.17 -10.04
C ASP A 41 5.13 -3.21 -11.45
N TYR A 42 4.02 -2.52 -11.65
CA TYR A 42 3.33 -2.40 -12.93
C TYR A 42 3.21 -0.94 -13.36
N ASP A 43 2.91 -0.75 -14.64
CA ASP A 43 2.60 0.58 -15.16
C ASP A 43 1.33 1.13 -14.50
N ILE A 44 1.30 2.45 -14.29
CA ILE A 44 0.18 3.16 -13.65
C ILE A 44 -1.17 2.89 -14.34
N LYS A 45 -1.18 2.58 -15.65
CA LYS A 45 -2.40 2.20 -16.40
C LYS A 45 -3.04 0.92 -15.89
N ILE A 46 -2.26 0.04 -15.25
CA ILE A 46 -2.73 -1.20 -14.62
C ILE A 46 -3.00 -0.95 -13.14
N GLU A 47 -2.10 -0.26 -12.45
CA GLU A 47 -2.20 -0.08 -11.00
C GLU A 47 -3.34 0.84 -10.58
N ALA A 48 -3.58 1.94 -11.30
CA ALA A 48 -4.60 2.90 -10.92
C ALA A 48 -6.03 2.32 -10.96
N PRO A 49 -6.46 1.58 -12.02
CA PRO A 49 -7.75 0.90 -12.00
C PRO A 49 -7.88 -0.13 -10.87
N LEU A 50 -6.82 -0.91 -10.58
CA LEU A 50 -6.84 -1.91 -9.50
C LEU A 50 -6.94 -1.25 -8.12
N ALA A 51 -6.23 -0.14 -7.90
CA ALA A 51 -6.32 0.66 -6.68
C ALA A 51 -7.73 1.24 -6.53
N ALA A 52 -8.30 1.82 -7.58
CA ALA A 52 -9.66 2.37 -7.56
C ALA A 52 -10.71 1.30 -7.25
N LEU A 53 -10.60 0.11 -7.86
CA LEU A 53 -11.48 -1.03 -7.56
C LEU A 53 -11.33 -1.49 -6.12
N MET A 54 -10.11 -1.57 -5.59
CA MET A 54 -9.83 -1.94 -4.21
C MET A 54 -10.45 -0.94 -3.22
N PHE A 55 -10.19 0.35 -3.38
CA PHE A 55 -10.76 1.39 -2.51
C PHE A 55 -12.29 1.46 -2.64
N GLY A 56 -12.84 1.32 -3.86
CA GLY A 56 -14.28 1.26 -4.08
C GLY A 56 -14.93 0.07 -3.35
N TYR A 57 -14.28 -1.10 -3.40
CA TYR A 57 -14.71 -2.29 -2.66
C TYR A 57 -14.67 -2.04 -1.14
N LEU A 58 -13.53 -1.56 -0.61
CA LEU A 58 -13.37 -1.31 0.83
C LEU A 58 -14.36 -0.26 1.35
N ALA A 59 -14.55 0.84 0.60
CA ALA A 59 -15.52 1.88 0.93
C ALA A 59 -16.94 1.33 0.98
N LYS A 60 -17.33 0.54 -0.04
CA LYS A 60 -18.67 -0.08 -0.10
C LYS A 60 -18.89 -1.09 1.02
N ARG A 61 -17.87 -1.89 1.37
CA ARG A 61 -17.98 -3.01 2.32
C ARG A 61 -17.93 -2.57 3.78
N TYR A 62 -17.09 -1.59 4.10
CA TYR A 62 -16.77 -1.20 5.49
C TYR A 62 -17.08 0.27 5.79
N GLY A 63 -17.19 1.14 4.77
CA GLY A 63 -17.31 2.58 4.92
C GLY A 63 -15.97 3.29 4.98
N VAL A 64 -15.93 4.55 4.53
CA VAL A 64 -14.69 5.35 4.38
C VAL A 64 -14.04 5.76 5.72
N GLN A 65 -14.78 5.67 6.83
CA GLN A 65 -14.26 5.94 8.17
C GLN A 65 -13.86 4.67 8.92
N SER A 66 -13.99 3.49 8.29
CA SER A 66 -13.64 2.23 8.92
C SER A 66 -12.14 2.09 9.14
N PRO A 67 -11.70 1.37 10.18
CA PRO A 67 -10.29 1.01 10.36
C PRO A 67 -9.69 0.31 9.14
N GLN A 68 -10.44 -0.55 8.45
CA GLN A 68 -10.01 -1.21 7.22
C GLN A 68 -9.70 -0.19 6.11
N PHE A 69 -10.63 0.74 5.86
CA PHE A 69 -10.43 1.75 4.84
C PHE A 69 -9.27 2.68 5.18
N LEU A 70 -9.18 3.13 6.45
CA LEU A 70 -8.11 4.03 6.89
C LEU A 70 -6.74 3.35 6.92
N GLY A 71 -6.67 2.06 7.23
CA GLY A 71 -5.45 1.27 7.10
C GLY A 71 -4.99 1.16 5.64
N ALA A 72 -5.92 0.94 4.71
CA ALA A 72 -5.63 0.96 3.28
C ALA A 72 -5.13 2.33 2.80
N VAL A 73 -5.78 3.43 3.25
CA VAL A 73 -5.32 4.80 2.96
C VAL A 73 -3.90 5.00 3.48
N GLY A 74 -3.63 4.65 4.74
CA GLY A 74 -2.29 4.77 5.33
C GLY A 74 -1.23 3.98 4.57
N ALA A 75 -1.57 2.78 4.08
CA ALA A 75 -0.65 1.94 3.33
C ALA A 75 -0.36 2.45 1.90
N VAL A 76 -1.24 3.25 1.31
CA VAL A 76 -1.04 3.83 -0.04
C VAL A 76 -0.52 5.26 0.02
N LEU A 77 -0.71 5.97 1.14
CA LEU A 77 -0.30 7.36 1.29
C LEU A 77 1.18 7.62 0.95
N PRO A 78 2.15 6.75 1.31
CA PRO A 78 3.54 6.90 0.89
C PRO A 78 3.73 7.00 -0.62
N ASP A 79 2.99 6.21 -1.43
CA ASP A 79 3.08 6.24 -2.90
C ASP A 79 2.62 7.55 -3.53
N ALA A 80 2.00 8.45 -2.76
CA ALA A 80 1.69 9.79 -3.25
C ALA A 80 2.97 10.53 -3.73
N GLU A 81 4.12 10.32 -3.09
CA GLU A 81 5.37 10.96 -3.56
C GLU A 81 5.86 10.37 -4.88
N ASN A 82 5.73 9.05 -5.09
CA ASN A 82 5.99 8.41 -6.38
C ASN A 82 5.07 8.97 -7.48
N ALA A 83 3.77 9.12 -7.20
CA ALA A 83 2.81 9.69 -8.13
C ALA A 83 3.16 11.15 -8.46
N LEU A 84 3.47 11.97 -7.46
CA LEU A 84 3.89 13.37 -7.65
C LEU A 84 5.20 13.47 -8.46
N ALA A 85 6.15 12.56 -8.25
CA ALA A 85 7.39 12.50 -9.00
C ALA A 85 7.17 12.10 -10.46
N VAL A 86 6.32 11.09 -10.72
CA VAL A 86 5.94 10.67 -12.08
C VAL A 86 5.19 11.77 -12.83
N LEU A 87 4.37 12.56 -12.13
CA LEU A 87 3.66 13.71 -12.69
C LEU A 87 4.56 14.95 -12.86
N GLY A 88 5.82 14.91 -12.43
CA GLY A 88 6.76 16.03 -12.50
C GLY A 88 6.43 17.17 -11.53
N VAL A 89 5.59 16.93 -10.51
CA VAL A 89 5.25 17.92 -9.48
C VAL A 89 6.40 18.09 -8.49
N ILE A 90 7.11 17.00 -8.18
CA ILE A 90 8.32 17.02 -7.37
C ILE A 90 9.46 16.29 -8.11
N PRO A 91 10.72 16.66 -7.89
CA PRO A 91 11.83 15.87 -8.41
C PRO A 91 12.02 14.59 -7.58
N ARG A 92 12.62 13.55 -8.18
CA ARG A 92 12.79 12.23 -7.53
C ARG A 92 13.66 12.27 -6.27
N ASP A 93 14.64 13.17 -6.21
CA ASP A 93 15.50 13.38 -5.04
C ASP A 93 14.78 14.10 -3.88
N ALA A 94 13.60 14.69 -4.11
CA ALA A 94 12.77 15.27 -3.06
C ALA A 94 11.93 14.22 -2.30
N MET A 95 11.81 12.99 -2.80
CA MET A 95 11.11 11.88 -2.13
C MET A 95 11.74 11.57 -0.76
N ILE A 96 10.93 11.37 0.27
CA ILE A 96 11.42 11.23 1.66
C ILE A 96 11.06 9.91 2.30
N PHE A 97 10.11 9.16 1.73
CA PHE A 97 9.70 7.89 2.31
C PHE A 97 10.89 6.91 2.27
N PRO A 98 11.16 6.15 3.35
CA PRO A 98 12.41 5.41 3.48
C PRO A 98 12.70 4.41 2.35
N THR A 99 11.69 3.88 1.66
CA THR A 99 11.85 2.95 0.52
C THR A 99 11.88 3.63 -0.86
N HIS A 100 11.61 4.93 -0.94
CA HIS A 100 11.54 5.67 -2.22
C HIS A 100 12.73 6.64 -2.40
N CYS A 101 13.49 6.89 -1.35
CA CYS A 101 14.57 7.87 -1.32
C CYS A 101 15.97 7.30 -1.63
N GLU A 102 16.09 6.51 -2.71
CA GLU A 102 17.38 5.94 -3.12
C GLU A 102 18.47 7.03 -3.23
N GLY A 103 19.59 6.83 -2.53
CA GLY A 103 20.70 7.79 -2.43
C GLY A 103 20.71 8.66 -1.15
N LYS A 104 19.67 8.62 -0.31
CA LYS A 104 19.70 9.28 1.01
C LYS A 104 20.28 8.36 2.09
N SER A 105 20.89 8.93 3.14
CA SER A 105 21.55 8.17 4.20
C SER A 105 20.60 7.32 5.06
N TRP A 106 19.30 7.58 5.00
CA TRP A 106 18.25 6.83 5.69
C TRP A 106 17.40 5.95 4.77
N PHE A 107 17.87 5.72 3.53
CA PHE A 107 17.23 4.77 2.62
C PHE A 107 17.19 3.37 3.26
N ALA A 108 15.99 2.82 3.42
CA ALA A 108 15.75 1.53 4.07
C ALA A 108 15.95 0.33 3.14
N GLY A 109 16.18 0.57 1.85
CA GLY A 109 16.23 -0.46 0.81
C GLY A 109 14.90 -0.59 0.07
N HIS A 110 14.91 -1.43 -0.96
CA HIS A 110 13.73 -1.80 -1.73
C HIS A 110 13.84 -3.26 -2.14
N GLY A 111 12.72 -3.99 -2.12
CA GLY A 111 12.65 -5.41 -2.42
C GLY A 111 13.13 -5.73 -3.83
N ALA A 112 13.72 -6.91 -4.00
CA ALA A 112 14.16 -7.37 -5.32
C ALA A 112 12.98 -7.47 -6.30
N LYS A 113 13.20 -7.11 -7.56
CA LYS A 113 12.18 -7.20 -8.60
C LYS A 113 11.87 -8.64 -8.95
N LEU A 114 10.58 -8.99 -8.94
CA LEU A 114 10.08 -10.30 -9.34
C LEU A 114 9.53 -10.26 -10.77
N GLU A 115 9.68 -11.39 -11.48
CA GLU A 115 9.02 -11.61 -12.76
C GLU A 115 7.55 -12.06 -12.58
N SER A 116 7.24 -12.86 -11.56
CA SER A 116 5.89 -13.36 -11.36
C SER A 116 5.11 -12.52 -10.33
N PRO A 117 3.85 -12.15 -10.59
CA PRO A 117 3.00 -11.51 -9.59
C PRO A 117 2.36 -12.49 -8.61
N ALA A 118 2.60 -13.80 -8.74
CA ALA A 118 1.85 -14.83 -8.01
C ALA A 118 1.89 -14.65 -6.48
N SER A 119 3.06 -14.34 -5.91
CA SER A 119 3.22 -14.09 -4.47
C SER A 119 2.42 -12.87 -4.01
N GLN A 120 2.42 -11.80 -4.79
CA GLN A 120 1.66 -10.58 -4.50
C GLN A 120 0.15 -10.83 -4.57
N ILE A 121 -0.32 -11.55 -5.60
CA ILE A 121 -1.73 -11.93 -5.74
C ILE A 121 -2.17 -12.79 -4.55
N ALA A 122 -1.37 -13.78 -4.17
CA ALA A 122 -1.64 -14.62 -3.01
C ALA A 122 -1.69 -13.79 -1.72
N LEU A 123 -0.75 -12.85 -1.54
CA LEU A 123 -0.73 -11.95 -0.39
C LEU A 123 -1.98 -11.07 -0.32
N ALA A 124 -2.42 -10.47 -1.43
CA ALA A 124 -3.67 -9.70 -1.45
C ALA A 124 -4.89 -10.56 -1.17
N ALA A 125 -4.97 -11.77 -1.73
CA ALA A 125 -6.09 -12.67 -1.45
C ALA A 125 -6.17 -13.03 0.04
N ILE A 126 -5.02 -13.35 0.66
CA ILE A 126 -4.93 -13.62 2.11
C ILE A 126 -5.30 -12.38 2.91
N ALA A 127 -4.76 -11.20 2.56
CA ALA A 127 -5.04 -9.96 3.26
C ALA A 127 -6.52 -9.58 3.19
N LEU A 128 -7.16 -9.71 2.02
CA LEU A 128 -8.59 -9.49 1.88
C LEU A 128 -9.41 -10.51 2.68
N ALA A 129 -9.02 -11.78 2.68
CA ALA A 129 -9.68 -12.79 3.50
C ALA A 129 -9.58 -12.44 5.01
N LEU A 130 -8.43 -11.95 5.47
CA LEU A 130 -8.22 -11.49 6.84
C LEU A 130 -9.06 -10.24 7.16
N ALA A 131 -9.11 -9.25 6.26
CA ALA A 131 -9.93 -8.06 6.42
C ALA A 131 -11.44 -8.38 6.50
N ASN A 132 -11.87 -9.48 5.88
CA ASN A 132 -13.26 -9.96 5.87
C ASN A 132 -13.62 -10.89 7.03
N ARG A 133 -12.68 -11.24 7.92
CA ARG A 133 -13.03 -12.04 9.10
C ARG A 133 -13.93 -11.21 10.00
N GLU A 134 -15.08 -11.77 10.36
CA GLU A 134 -15.93 -11.20 11.41
C GLU A 134 -15.09 -11.11 12.69
N THR A 135 -15.08 -9.93 13.32
CA THR A 135 -14.19 -9.55 14.41
C THR A 135 -14.96 -8.99 15.58
#